data_AF-A0A4W5LT38-F1
#
_entry.id   AF-A0A4W5LT38-F1
#
_cell.length_a   1.000
_cell.length_b   1.000
_cell.length_c   1.000
_cell.angle_alpha   90.00
_cell.angle_beta   90.00
_cell.angle_gamma   90.00
#
_symmetry.space_group_name_H-M   'P 1'
#
loop_
_entity.id
_entity.type
_entity.pdbx_description
1 polymer ?
#
loop_
_entity_poly.entity_id
_entity_poly.type
_entity_poly.pdbx_seq_one_letter_code
_entity_poly.pdbx_strand_id
1 'polypeptide(L)'
;MAGTRTRRGTGSEQSRTARAAALAEQLHHECTLLLDLYRKKETFAKELTVSGDHLVTVPPLSSQLLPNDMLWRLYSALQQCRNLLERAIGREEVVGNGEDRAQYENQKKTVRDRLGHLLESTRLLLADGAGTAAFTPEPKNTEIDGPVNGSPFALKLWIYRIFNELEHWTLTASNTLKALHPDGATPKERGTSGRARGRRTRR
;
A
#
# COMPACT_ATOMS: atom_id res chain seq x y z
N MET A 1 16.43 -34.97 26.54
CA MET A 1 15.51 -34.27 25.61
C MET A 1 15.56 -32.79 25.93
N ALA A 2 16.07 -31.95 25.03
CA ALA A 2 16.10 -30.49 25.22
C ALA A 2 15.31 -29.85 24.06
N GLY A 3 14.19 -29.23 24.40
CA GLY A 3 13.29 -28.57 23.44
C GLY A 3 13.89 -27.28 22.91
N THR A 4 14.28 -27.30 21.65
CA THR A 4 14.75 -26.13 20.89
C THR A 4 13.58 -25.17 20.69
N ARG A 5 13.52 -24.10 21.49
CA ARG A 5 12.53 -23.02 21.35
C ARG A 5 12.84 -22.21 20.09
N THR A 6 12.00 -22.40 19.07
CA THR A 6 11.92 -21.63 17.83
C THR A 6 11.47 -20.19 18.11
N ARG A 7 12.42 -19.30 18.43
CA ARG A 7 12.17 -17.84 18.57
C ARG A 7 12.50 -17.04 17.29
N ARG A 8 12.57 -17.70 16.13
CA ARG A 8 13.08 -17.08 14.88
C ARG A 8 11.96 -16.57 13.94
N GLY A 9 10.70 -16.95 14.13
CA GLY A 9 9.59 -16.57 13.22
C GLY A 9 9.05 -15.15 13.45
N THR A 10 8.62 -14.85 14.67
CA THR A 10 7.84 -13.62 14.95
C THR A 10 8.62 -12.32 14.78
N GLY A 11 9.91 -12.27 15.14
CA GLY A 11 10.73 -11.07 14.98
C GLY A 11 11.09 -10.75 13.53
N SER A 12 11.15 -11.77 12.66
CA SER A 12 11.39 -11.60 11.23
C SER A 12 10.14 -11.08 10.52
N GLU A 13 8.97 -11.63 10.86
CA GLU A 13 7.68 -11.20 10.32
C GLU A 13 7.34 -9.75 10.73
N GLN A 14 7.53 -9.40 12.01
CA GLN A 14 7.37 -8.02 12.49
C GLN A 14 8.27 -7.04 11.73
N SER A 15 9.53 -7.40 11.51
CA SER A 15 10.47 -6.58 10.73
C SER A 15 10.04 -6.44 9.27
N ARG A 16 9.46 -7.49 8.66
CA ARG A 16 8.93 -7.45 7.28
C ARG A 16 7.69 -6.56 7.18
N THR A 17 6.74 -6.68 8.11
CA THR A 17 5.53 -5.83 8.13
C THR A 17 5.88 -4.36 8.34
N ALA A 18 6.82 -4.05 9.24
CA ALA A 18 7.29 -2.68 9.44
C ALA A 18 7.97 -2.09 8.19
N ARG A 19 8.78 -2.90 7.48
CA ARG A 19 9.39 -2.48 6.21
C ARG A 19 8.34 -2.26 5.11
N ALA A 20 7.35 -3.14 5.00
CA ALA A 20 6.25 -2.97 4.06
C ALA A 20 5.42 -1.71 4.36
N ALA A 21 5.17 -1.42 5.64
CA ALA A 21 4.49 -0.21 6.07
C ALA A 21 5.28 1.07 5.71
N ALA A 22 6.58 1.10 5.97
CA ALA A 22 7.45 2.22 5.60
C ALA A 22 7.50 2.41 4.07
N LEU A 23 7.55 1.31 3.32
CA LEU A 23 7.50 1.33 1.86
C LEU A 23 6.18 1.90 1.34
N ALA A 24 5.05 1.52 1.95
CA ALA A 24 3.73 2.04 1.60
C ALA A 24 3.58 3.53 1.92
N GLU A 25 4.13 4.00 3.05
CA GLU A 25 4.15 5.42 3.40
C GLU A 25 4.99 6.24 2.42
N GLN A 26 6.18 5.74 2.05
CA GLN A 26 7.01 6.38 1.04
C GLN A 26 6.30 6.44 -0.32
N LEU A 27 5.66 5.33 -0.73
CA LEU A 27 4.89 5.27 -1.96
C LEU A 27 3.63 6.15 -1.94
N HIS A 28 3.06 6.44 -0.77
CA HIS A 28 1.98 7.41 -0.66
C HIS A 28 2.46 8.82 -1.00
N HIS A 29 3.59 9.28 -0.42
CA HIS A 29 4.16 10.60 -0.71
C HIS A 29 4.56 10.76 -2.19
N GLU A 30 5.35 9.82 -2.69
CA GLU A 30 5.06 9.10 -3.94
C GLU A 30 4.00 9.61 -4.91
N CYS A 31 2.83 9.02 -4.71
CA CYS A 31 1.61 9.21 -5.47
C CYS A 31 1.06 10.62 -5.32
N THR A 32 1.14 11.24 -4.13
CA THR A 32 0.73 12.63 -3.93
C THR A 32 1.56 13.57 -4.80
N LEU A 33 2.88 13.38 -4.86
CA LEU A 33 3.75 14.16 -5.73
C LEU A 33 3.45 13.92 -7.22
N LEU A 34 3.21 12.67 -7.62
CA LEU A 34 2.84 12.34 -8.99
C LEU A 34 1.53 13.03 -9.40
N LEU A 35 0.52 13.00 -8.53
CA LEU A 35 -0.77 13.64 -8.73
C LEU A 35 -0.63 15.16 -8.90
N ASP A 36 0.18 15.79 -8.06
CA ASP A 36 0.44 17.23 -8.15
C ASP A 36 1.22 17.62 -9.42
N LEU A 37 2.22 16.83 -9.81
CA LEU A 37 2.95 17.04 -11.07
C LEU A 37 2.00 16.93 -12.26
N TYR A 38 1.13 15.91 -12.28
CA TYR A 38 0.17 15.72 -13.34
C TYR A 38 -0.88 16.84 -13.39
N ARG A 39 -1.37 17.29 -12.23
CA ARG A 39 -2.29 18.43 -12.12
C ARG A 39 -1.68 19.69 -12.73
N LYS A 40 -0.41 19.98 -12.43
CA LYS A 40 0.32 21.13 -12.98
C LYS A 40 0.53 21.00 -14.49
N LYS A 41 0.99 19.83 -14.94
CA LYS A 41 1.20 19.49 -16.36
C LYS A 41 -0.08 19.72 -17.19
N GLU A 42 -1.23 19.28 -16.68
CA GLU A 42 -2.52 19.38 -17.37
C GLU A 42 -3.30 20.66 -17.04
N THR A 43 -2.74 21.55 -16.23
CA THR A 43 -3.36 22.82 -15.78
C THR A 43 -4.74 22.65 -15.14
N PHE A 44 -4.94 21.54 -14.42
CA PHE A 44 -6.18 21.31 -13.70
C PHE A 44 -6.34 22.25 -12.50
N ALA A 45 -7.57 22.68 -12.24
CA ALA A 45 -7.90 23.46 -11.05
C ALA A 45 -7.56 22.66 -9.78
N LYS A 46 -7.04 23.35 -8.75
CA LYS A 46 -6.74 22.71 -7.44
C LYS A 46 -7.97 22.09 -6.79
N GLU A 47 -9.14 22.68 -7.04
CA GLU A 47 -10.44 22.25 -6.50
C GLU A 47 -11.14 21.20 -7.38
N LEU A 48 -10.45 20.63 -8.38
CA LEU A 48 -11.04 19.60 -9.24
C LEU A 48 -11.40 18.37 -8.40
N THR A 49 -12.68 18.27 -8.04
CA THR A 49 -13.30 17.10 -7.44
C THR A 49 -13.70 16.16 -8.57
N VAL A 50 -13.10 14.97 -8.62
CA VAL A 50 -13.59 13.96 -9.53
C VAL A 50 -14.75 13.24 -8.86
N SER A 51 -15.97 13.65 -9.20
CA SER A 51 -17.16 12.91 -8.85
C SER A 51 -17.24 11.63 -9.69
N GLY A 52 -17.28 10.48 -9.03
CA GLY A 52 -17.47 9.18 -9.67
C GLY A 52 -17.08 8.03 -8.74
N ASP A 53 -17.61 6.85 -9.02
CA ASP A 53 -17.28 5.63 -8.28
C ASP A 53 -15.76 5.34 -8.34
N HIS A 54 -15.27 4.66 -7.31
CA HIS A 54 -13.87 4.22 -7.27
C HIS A 54 -13.54 3.33 -8.49
N LEU A 55 -12.41 3.59 -9.14
CA LEU A 55 -11.99 2.74 -10.28
C LEU A 55 -11.54 1.36 -9.80
N VAL A 56 -11.10 1.27 -8.54
CA VAL A 56 -10.69 0.02 -7.91
C VAL A 56 -11.90 -0.61 -7.23
N THR A 57 -12.27 -1.79 -7.67
CA THR A 57 -13.37 -2.56 -7.07
C THR A 57 -12.78 -3.64 -6.18
N VAL A 58 -12.91 -3.49 -4.87
CA VAL A 58 -12.54 -4.53 -3.92
C VAL A 58 -13.76 -5.24 -3.34
N PRO A 59 -13.68 -6.56 -3.08
CA PRO A 59 -14.72 -7.26 -2.34
C PRO A 59 -14.99 -6.59 -0.97
N PRO A 60 -16.26 -6.61 -0.50
CA PRO A 60 -16.61 -6.16 0.84
C PRO A 60 -15.92 -7.04 1.88
N LEU A 61 -15.47 -6.43 2.98
CA LEU A 61 -14.88 -7.17 4.10
C LEU A 61 -15.95 -8.09 4.72
N SER A 62 -15.63 -9.38 4.85
CA SER A 62 -16.43 -10.29 5.67
C SER A 62 -16.39 -9.86 7.13
N SER A 63 -17.47 -10.08 7.89
CA SER A 63 -17.63 -9.61 9.29
C SER A 63 -16.65 -10.22 10.29
N GLN A 64 -15.81 -11.17 9.87
CA GLN A 64 -14.76 -11.78 10.69
C GLN A 64 -13.40 -11.27 10.19
N LEU A 65 -12.83 -10.30 10.90
CA LEU A 65 -11.58 -9.62 10.55
C LEU A 65 -10.36 -10.52 10.78
N LEU A 66 -10.09 -11.44 9.87
CA LEU A 66 -8.79 -12.12 9.85
C LEU A 66 -7.74 -11.18 9.23
N PRO A 67 -6.56 -11.01 9.86
CA PRO A 67 -5.45 -10.22 9.31
C PRO A 67 -5.10 -10.57 7.85
N ASN A 68 -5.25 -11.84 7.48
CA ASN A 68 -5.02 -12.33 6.12
C ASN A 68 -6.04 -11.81 5.11
N ASP A 69 -7.31 -11.64 5.49
CA ASP A 69 -8.35 -11.12 4.60
C ASP A 69 -8.13 -9.65 4.29
N MET A 70 -7.67 -8.88 5.30
CA MET A 70 -7.29 -7.48 5.12
C MET A 70 -6.09 -7.34 4.17
N LEU A 71 -5.06 -8.17 4.35
CA LEU A 71 -3.90 -8.20 3.47
C LEU A 71 -4.26 -8.62 2.05
N TRP A 72 -5.17 -9.58 1.88
CA TRP A 72 -5.60 -10.05 0.56
C TRP A 72 -6.42 -8.99 -0.18
N ARG A 73 -7.33 -8.30 0.53
CA ARG A 73 -8.07 -7.16 -0.01
C ARG A 73 -7.12 -6.05 -0.44
N LEU A 74 -6.12 -5.75 0.39
CA LEU A 74 -5.12 -4.74 0.09
C LEU A 74 -4.30 -5.10 -1.15
N TYR A 75 -3.80 -6.33 -1.21
CA TYR A 75 -3.06 -6.84 -2.36
C TYR A 75 -3.89 -6.74 -3.65
N SER A 76 -5.16 -7.13 -3.60
CA SER A 76 -6.08 -7.04 -4.75
C SER A 76 -6.29 -5.61 -5.23
N ALA A 77 -6.44 -4.66 -4.30
CA ALA A 77 -6.59 -3.24 -4.62
C ALA A 77 -5.32 -2.67 -5.30
N LEU A 78 -4.15 -2.93 -4.70
CA LEU A 78 -2.87 -2.47 -5.22
C LEU A 78 -2.56 -3.08 -6.59
N GLN A 79 -2.97 -4.32 -6.83
CA GLN A 79 -2.81 -4.98 -8.12
C GLN A 79 -3.67 -4.30 -9.20
N GLN A 80 -4.91 -3.93 -8.87
CA GLN A 80 -5.76 -3.14 -9.78
C GLN A 80 -5.16 -1.76 -10.04
N CYS A 81 -4.64 -1.07 -9.01
CA CYS A 81 -3.94 0.20 -9.17
C CYS A 81 -2.74 0.07 -10.13
N ARG A 82 -1.97 -1.01 -10.02
CA ARG A 82 -0.85 -1.29 -10.93
C ARG A 82 -1.32 -1.45 -12.37
N ASN A 83 -2.36 -2.26 -12.60
CA ASN A 83 -2.91 -2.45 -13.95
C ASN A 83 -3.43 -1.13 -14.54
N LEU A 84 -4.08 -0.29 -13.74
CA LEU A 84 -4.52 1.04 -14.14
C LEU A 84 -3.35 1.95 -14.51
N LEU A 85 -2.30 1.97 -13.70
CA LEU A 85 -1.10 2.77 -13.96
C LEU A 85 -0.42 2.35 -15.27
N GLU A 86 -0.27 1.06 -15.55
CA GLU A 86 0.32 0.59 -16.81
C GLU A 86 -0.53 1.01 -18.02
N ARG A 87 -1.87 0.94 -17.90
CA ARG A 87 -2.77 1.41 -18.96
C ARG A 87 -2.70 2.94 -19.15
N ALA A 88 -2.54 3.70 -18.07
CA ALA A 88 -2.34 5.15 -18.13
C ALA A 88 -1.04 5.48 -18.85
N ILE A 89 0.07 4.83 -18.50
CA ILE A 89 1.37 4.99 -19.15
C ILE A 89 1.25 4.73 -20.65
N GLY A 90 0.69 3.59 -21.05
CA GLY A 90 0.59 3.24 -22.47
C GLY A 90 -0.30 4.17 -23.30
N ARG A 91 -1.27 4.87 -22.68
CA ARG A 91 -2.17 5.81 -23.38
C ARG A 91 -1.67 7.25 -23.36
N GLU A 92 -0.88 7.63 -22.36
CA GLU A 92 -0.39 9.00 -22.17
C GLU A 92 0.73 9.39 -23.14
N GLU A 93 1.56 8.44 -23.57
CA GLU A 93 2.73 8.67 -24.45
C GLU A 93 2.40 9.33 -25.80
N VAL A 94 1.11 9.43 -26.16
CA VAL A 94 0.62 10.00 -27.42
C VAL A 94 0.52 11.54 -27.39
N VAL A 95 0.59 12.24 -26.24
CA VAL A 95 -0.01 13.59 -26.12
C VAL A 95 0.92 14.79 -25.81
N GLY A 96 2.21 14.69 -25.48
CA GLY A 96 2.99 15.96 -25.37
C GLY A 96 4.45 15.99 -24.91
N ASN A 97 5.12 17.09 -25.30
CA ASN A 97 6.49 17.50 -24.96
C ASN A 97 6.46 18.79 -24.13
N GLY A 98 7.11 18.80 -22.95
CA GLY A 98 7.29 19.98 -22.11
C GLY A 98 8.47 19.82 -21.15
N GLU A 99 9.01 20.91 -20.62
CA GLU A 99 10.21 20.95 -19.75
C GLU A 99 10.00 20.18 -18.42
N ASP A 100 8.79 20.23 -17.84
CA ASP A 100 8.42 19.47 -16.64
C ASP A 100 8.17 17.97 -16.89
N ARG A 101 8.28 17.52 -18.16
CA ARG A 101 8.06 16.13 -18.54
C ARG A 101 9.05 15.20 -17.86
N ALA A 102 10.33 15.59 -17.77
CA ALA A 102 11.35 14.70 -17.21
C ALA A 102 11.09 14.37 -15.74
N GLN A 103 10.72 15.36 -14.93
CA GLN A 103 10.39 15.14 -13.51
C GLN A 103 9.14 14.28 -13.37
N TYR A 104 8.09 14.58 -14.14
CA TYR A 104 6.86 13.81 -14.15
C TYR A 104 7.07 12.35 -14.58
N GLU A 105 7.79 12.10 -15.67
CA GLU A 105 8.06 10.75 -16.18
C GLU A 105 8.94 9.95 -15.20
N ASN A 106 9.96 10.59 -14.61
CA ASN A 106 10.78 9.97 -13.57
C ASN A 106 9.95 9.60 -12.33
N GLN A 107 9.04 10.48 -11.91
CA GLN A 107 8.14 10.22 -10.79
C GLN A 107 7.19 9.06 -11.10
N LYS A 108 6.61 9.04 -12.29
CA LYS A 108 5.71 7.98 -12.76
C LYS A 108 6.42 6.62 -12.76
N LYS A 109 7.65 6.56 -13.26
CA LYS A 109 8.50 5.36 -13.21
C LYS A 109 8.78 4.92 -11.77
N THR A 110 9.12 5.86 -10.89
CA THR A 110 9.40 5.59 -9.48
C THR A 110 8.19 4.98 -8.77
N VAL A 111 7.01 5.57 -8.95
CA VAL A 111 5.75 5.04 -8.40
C VAL A 111 5.45 3.64 -8.93
N ARG A 112 5.60 3.40 -10.24
CA ARG A 112 5.40 2.07 -10.83
C ARG A 112 6.32 1.02 -10.23
N ASP A 113 7.62 1.29 -10.18
CA ASP A 113 8.62 0.34 -9.71
C ASP A 113 8.40 0.05 -8.21
N ARG A 114 8.12 1.09 -7.42
CA ARG A 114 7.89 0.95 -5.97
C ARG A 114 6.55 0.30 -5.62
N LEU A 115 5.51 0.53 -6.41
CA LEU A 115 4.26 -0.24 -6.30
C LEU A 115 4.50 -1.73 -6.56
N GLY A 116 5.35 -2.07 -7.53
CA GLY A 116 5.80 -3.45 -7.75
C GLY A 116 6.48 -4.06 -6.52
N HIS A 117 7.38 -3.31 -5.87
CA HIS A 117 8.03 -3.76 -4.63
C HIS A 117 7.06 -3.92 -3.46
N LEU A 118 6.08 -3.02 -3.32
CA LEU A 118 5.06 -3.13 -2.27
C LEU A 118 4.16 -4.35 -2.48
N LEU A 119 3.75 -4.60 -3.73
CA LEU A 119 2.98 -5.80 -4.07
C LEU A 119 3.72 -7.08 -3.73
N GLU A 120 5.00 -7.19 -4.09
CA GLU A 120 5.80 -8.37 -3.75
C GLU A 120 5.99 -8.51 -2.24
N SER A 121 6.25 -7.41 -1.54
CA SER A 121 6.37 -7.43 -0.07
C SER A 121 5.07 -7.89 0.60
N THR A 122 3.92 -7.42 0.11
CA THR A 122 2.60 -7.81 0.61
C THR A 122 2.30 -9.27 0.28
N ARG A 123 2.68 -9.74 -0.91
CA ARG A 123 2.56 -11.15 -1.33
C ARG A 123 3.34 -12.09 -0.42
N LEU A 124 4.55 -11.70 -0.01
CA LEU A 124 5.37 -12.49 0.91
C LEU A 124 4.74 -12.57 2.31
N LEU A 125 4.22 -11.46 2.85
CA LEU A 125 3.49 -11.46 4.13
C LEU A 125 2.27 -12.38 4.09
N LEU A 126 1.58 -12.37 2.96
CA LEU A 126 0.43 -13.21 2.66
C LEU A 126 0.80 -14.71 2.61
N ALA A 127 1.94 -15.07 2.01
CA ALA A 127 2.45 -16.44 1.96
C ALA A 127 2.88 -16.97 3.35
N ASP A 128 3.49 -16.11 4.17
CA ASP A 128 3.93 -16.45 5.53
C ASP A 128 2.73 -16.69 6.48
N GLY A 129 1.64 -15.92 6.33
CA GLY A 129 0.45 -16.00 7.20
C GLY A 129 -0.58 -17.07 6.83
N ALA A 130 -0.55 -17.61 5.61
CA ALA A 130 -1.62 -18.47 5.07
C ALA A 130 -1.35 -19.98 5.15
N GLY A 131 -0.18 -20.43 5.64
CA GLY A 131 0.12 -21.85 5.83
C GLY A 131 -0.34 -22.73 4.66
N THR A 132 0.19 -22.51 3.45
CA THR A 132 -0.11 -23.32 2.25
C THR A 132 -1.61 -23.49 1.91
N ALA A 133 -2.50 -22.58 2.32
CA ALA A 133 -3.81 -22.47 1.70
C ALA A 133 -3.66 -21.65 0.41
N ALA A 134 -4.00 -22.29 -0.72
CA ALA A 134 -3.76 -21.82 -2.07
C ALA A 134 -4.09 -20.34 -2.28
N PHE A 135 -3.05 -19.54 -2.53
CA PHE A 135 -3.20 -18.29 -3.28
C PHE A 135 -3.74 -18.66 -4.64
N THR A 136 -5.05 -18.55 -4.85
CA THR A 136 -5.63 -18.51 -6.20
C THR A 136 -5.63 -17.04 -6.61
N PRO A 137 -4.67 -16.58 -7.41
CA PRO A 137 -4.62 -15.20 -7.82
C PRO A 137 -5.58 -15.06 -9.01
N GLU A 138 -6.84 -14.80 -8.74
CA GLU A 138 -7.69 -14.16 -9.74
C GLU A 138 -8.95 -13.58 -9.09
N PRO A 139 -9.08 -12.26 -9.06
CA PRO A 139 -10.21 -11.64 -9.68
C PRO A 139 -9.80 -11.36 -11.12
N LYS A 140 -10.50 -12.01 -12.06
CA LYS A 140 -10.53 -11.65 -13.48
C LYS A 140 -10.36 -10.15 -13.61
N ASN A 141 -9.47 -9.74 -14.51
CA ASN A 141 -9.36 -8.36 -14.96
C ASN A 141 -10.77 -7.82 -15.18
N THR A 142 -11.34 -7.12 -14.19
CA THR A 142 -12.50 -6.30 -14.43
C THR A 142 -12.04 -5.40 -15.55
N GLU A 143 -12.74 -5.44 -16.67
CA GLU A 143 -12.51 -4.54 -17.77
C GLU A 143 -12.77 -3.14 -17.20
N ILE A 144 -11.77 -2.55 -16.55
CA ILE A 144 -11.85 -1.17 -16.09
C ILE A 144 -11.75 -0.38 -17.38
N ASP A 145 -12.94 -0.16 -17.94
CA ASP A 145 -13.11 0.43 -19.25
C ASP A 145 -12.34 1.76 -19.28
N GLY A 146 -11.64 1.95 -20.39
CA GLY A 146 -11.01 3.23 -20.66
C GLY A 146 -12.06 4.34 -20.77
N PRO A 147 -11.63 5.60 -20.93
CA PRO A 147 -12.57 6.70 -21.17
C PRO A 147 -13.51 6.35 -22.34
N VAL A 148 -14.82 6.27 -22.05
CA VAL A 148 -15.90 5.82 -22.94
C VAL A 148 -15.97 6.64 -24.24
N ASN A 149 -15.46 7.88 -24.22
CA ASN A 149 -15.68 8.85 -25.29
C ASN A 149 -14.42 9.22 -26.09
N GLY A 150 -13.27 8.56 -25.86
CA GLY A 150 -12.05 8.72 -26.67
C GLY A 150 -11.43 10.12 -26.75
N SER A 151 -12.01 11.14 -26.09
CA SER A 151 -11.51 12.51 -26.18
C SER A 151 -10.23 12.71 -25.36
N PRO A 152 -9.29 13.57 -25.80
CA PRO A 152 -8.06 13.84 -25.05
C PRO A 152 -8.35 14.36 -23.63
N PHE A 153 -9.40 15.16 -23.45
CA PHE A 153 -9.82 15.64 -22.14
C PHE A 153 -10.33 14.51 -21.23
N ALA A 154 -11.15 13.61 -21.77
CA ALA A 154 -11.63 12.45 -21.01
C ALA A 154 -10.49 11.50 -20.62
N LEU A 155 -9.50 11.32 -21.50
CA LEU A 155 -8.29 10.57 -21.19
C LEU A 155 -7.51 11.24 -20.06
N LYS A 156 -7.32 12.56 -20.12
CA LYS A 156 -6.60 13.29 -19.08
C LYS A 156 -7.27 13.17 -17.72
N LEU A 157 -8.61 13.28 -17.68
CA LEU A 157 -9.40 13.12 -16.45
C LEU A 157 -9.35 11.68 -15.93
N TRP A 158 -9.37 10.69 -16.82
CA TRP A 158 -9.24 9.28 -16.45
C TRP A 158 -7.88 8.97 -15.82
N ILE A 159 -6.78 9.50 -16.38
CA ILE A 159 -5.44 9.39 -15.77
C ILE A 159 -5.41 10.09 -14.40
N TYR A 160 -6.01 11.28 -14.28
CA TYR A 160 -6.11 11.97 -12.99
C TYR A 160 -6.83 11.12 -11.93
N ARG A 161 -7.92 10.44 -12.30
CA ARG A 161 -8.63 9.50 -11.40
C ARG A 161 -7.75 8.33 -10.97
N ILE A 162 -6.95 7.77 -11.88
CA ILE A 162 -6.01 6.69 -11.54
C ILE A 162 -4.99 7.15 -10.50
N PHE A 163 -4.48 8.38 -10.62
CA PHE A 163 -3.54 8.92 -9.64
C PHE A 163 -4.19 9.16 -8.27
N ASN A 164 -5.47 9.56 -8.24
CA ASN A 164 -6.24 9.62 -6.98
C ASN A 164 -6.43 8.24 -6.34
N GLU A 165 -6.72 7.20 -7.12
CA GLU A 165 -6.82 5.82 -6.61
C GLU A 165 -5.49 5.33 -6.05
N LEU A 166 -4.38 5.60 -6.75
CA LEU A 166 -3.04 5.28 -6.27
C LEU A 166 -2.76 5.95 -4.92
N GLU A 167 -3.05 7.24 -4.78
CA GLU A 167 -2.89 7.95 -3.51
C GLU A 167 -3.74 7.35 -2.39
N HIS A 168 -5.03 7.10 -2.66
CA HIS A 168 -5.96 6.53 -1.70
C HIS A 168 -5.55 5.13 -1.21
N TRP A 169 -5.22 4.23 -2.14
CA TRP A 169 -4.89 2.85 -1.81
C TRP A 169 -3.50 2.69 -1.19
N THR A 170 -2.56 3.57 -1.51
CA THR A 170 -1.24 3.58 -0.85
C THR A 170 -1.30 4.12 0.57
N LEU A 171 -2.14 5.14 0.82
CA LEU A 171 -2.45 5.58 2.19
C LEU A 171 -3.14 4.47 2.99
N THR A 172 -4.14 3.83 2.39
CA THR A 172 -4.84 2.69 2.99
C THR A 172 -3.90 1.53 3.28
N ALA A 173 -2.95 1.24 2.37
CA ALA A 173 -1.89 0.26 2.55
C ALA A 173 -1.03 0.57 3.77
N SER A 174 -0.53 1.81 3.87
CA SER A 174 0.28 2.27 4.99
C SER A 174 -0.46 2.09 6.32
N ASN A 175 -1.70 2.57 6.41
CA ASN A 175 -2.50 2.46 7.63
C ASN A 175 -2.79 1.01 8.02
N THR A 176 -3.13 0.17 7.05
CA THR A 176 -3.43 -1.25 7.28
C THR A 176 -2.20 -2.01 7.75
N LEU A 177 -1.05 -1.83 7.09
CA LEU A 177 0.20 -2.50 7.47
C LEU A 177 0.71 -2.03 8.83
N LYS A 178 0.52 -0.74 9.18
CA LYS A 178 0.80 -0.22 10.52
C LYS A 178 -0.13 -0.82 11.58
N ALA A 179 -1.43 -0.97 11.29
CA ALA A 179 -2.39 -1.58 12.20
C ALA A 179 -2.13 -3.08 12.42
N LEU A 180 -1.61 -3.76 11.39
CA LEU A 180 -1.16 -5.15 11.46
C LEU A 180 0.18 -5.31 12.19
N HIS A 181 0.85 -4.21 12.56
CA HIS A 181 2.02 -4.24 13.43
C HIS A 181 1.57 -4.37 14.89
N PRO A 182 1.80 -5.52 15.56
CA PRO A 182 1.31 -5.75 16.92
C PRO A 182 2.02 -4.92 18.01
N ASP A 183 3.03 -4.12 17.66
CA ASP A 183 3.83 -3.35 18.63
C ASP A 183 3.51 -1.84 18.59
N GLY A 184 2.22 -1.53 18.63
CA GLY A 184 1.71 -0.24 19.14
C GLY A 184 1.57 -0.24 20.67
N ALA A 185 2.09 -1.26 21.36
CA ALA A 185 2.31 -1.20 22.79
C ALA A 185 3.63 -0.47 23.04
N THR A 186 3.52 0.68 23.68
CA THR A 186 4.60 1.41 24.34
C THR A 186 5.65 0.47 24.95
N PRO A 187 6.93 0.89 25.03
CA PRO A 187 7.95 0.12 25.74
C PRO A 187 7.44 -0.14 27.16
N LYS A 188 7.00 -1.37 27.41
CA LYS A 188 6.64 -1.84 28.74
C LYS A 188 7.94 -1.77 29.53
N GLU A 189 8.09 -0.73 30.36
CA GLU A 189 9.16 -0.62 31.34
C GLU A 189 9.33 -2.00 31.98
N ARG A 190 10.43 -2.66 31.66
CA ARG A 190 10.84 -3.87 32.37
C ARG A 190 11.14 -3.42 33.79
N GLY A 191 10.19 -3.72 34.67
CA GLY A 191 10.33 -3.50 36.10
C GLY A 191 11.67 -4.02 36.59
N THR A 192 12.44 -3.13 37.22
CA THR A 192 13.43 -3.56 38.20
C THR A 192 12.65 -3.90 39.46
N SER A 193 12.23 -5.17 39.55
CA SER A 193 11.80 -5.81 40.78
C SER A 193 13.01 -5.90 41.73
N GLY A 194 13.26 -4.83 42.48
CA GLY A 194 14.22 -4.80 43.58
C GLY A 194 13.56 -5.26 44.87
N ARG A 195 13.24 -6.57 44.99
CA ARG A 195 12.84 -7.17 46.27
C ARG A 195 14.08 -7.70 47.00
N ALA A 196 14.62 -6.90 47.93
CA ALA A 196 15.52 -7.37 48.99
C ALA A 196 14.91 -6.93 50.34
N ARG A 197 14.00 -7.74 50.90
CA ARG A 197 14.25 -8.70 51.98
C ARG A 197 14.68 -7.99 53.27
N GLY A 198 13.70 -7.75 54.14
CA GLY A 198 13.90 -7.21 55.47
C GLY A 198 14.87 -8.05 56.30
N ARG A 199 15.65 -7.36 57.13
CA ARG A 199 16.34 -7.96 58.27
C ARG A 199 16.10 -7.09 59.49
N ARG A 200 15.10 -7.49 60.28
CA ARG A 200 14.92 -7.10 61.67
C ARG A 200 15.72 -8.09 62.52
N THR A 201 16.66 -7.63 63.33
CA THR A 201 17.03 -8.28 64.61
C THR A 201 17.83 -7.32 65.49
N ARG A 202 17.43 -7.27 66.77
CA ARG A 202 17.95 -6.50 67.91
C ARG A 202 19.37 -6.91 68.29
N ARG A 203 20.16 -5.96 68.80
CA ARG A 203 20.60 -5.90 70.20
C ARG A 203 21.04 -4.49 70.55
#